data_AF-A0A533Z8N1-F1
#
_entry.id   AF-A0A533Z8N1-F1
#
_cell.length_a   1.000
_cell.length_b   1.000
_cell.length_c   1.000
_cell.angle_alpha   90.00
_cell.angle_beta   90.00
_cell.angle_gamma   90.00
#
_symmetry.space_group_name_H-M   'P 1'
#
loop_
_entity.id
_entity.type
_entity.pdbx_description
1 polymer ?
#
loop_
_entity_poly.entity_id
_entity_poly.type
_entity_poly.pdbx_seq_one_letter_code
_entity_poly.pdbx_strand_id
1 'polypeptide(L)'
;MSPTDKLTAPTDSAATGGAEASSLARHFHVAVVGLLLVAGLAYWILQPPSINPMADSRAAEAMALVQTHRAHHAPTLRQAITDRVQALAKRGQGVRLGEWRVERQGDLYLVKIFVREREARSWFEREYLWRVDLDTRSVVAVTLPASELMAADPEGPSLTDHKTPSP
;
A
#
# COMPACT_ATOMS: atom_id res chain seq x y z
N MET A 1 40.60 -85.71 19.79
CA MET A 1 39.89 -85.56 21.07
C MET A 1 39.15 -84.23 21.01
N SER A 2 37.83 -84.27 20.80
CA SER A 2 36.90 -83.11 20.74
C SER A 2 36.80 -82.39 22.11
N PRO A 3 36.00 -81.31 22.34
CA PRO A 3 35.06 -80.56 21.47
C PRO A 3 35.13 -79.01 21.68
N THR A 4 34.05 -78.28 21.32
CA THR A 4 33.69 -76.86 21.65
C THR A 4 34.39 -75.78 20.80
N ASP A 5 33.76 -74.74 20.23
CA ASP A 5 32.60 -73.95 20.64
C ASP A 5 31.98 -73.16 19.46
N LYS A 6 30.65 -72.98 19.54
CA LYS A 6 29.83 -71.82 19.15
C LYS A 6 30.22 -70.98 17.93
N LEU A 7 29.47 -71.16 16.85
CA LEU A 7 29.24 -70.13 15.83
C LEU A 7 28.21 -69.12 16.37
N THR A 8 28.68 -67.97 16.83
CA THR A 8 27.88 -66.81 17.27
C THR A 8 27.15 -66.20 16.07
N ALA A 9 25.85 -65.90 16.24
CA ALA A 9 24.99 -65.24 15.26
C ALA A 9 25.54 -63.86 14.83
N PRO A 10 25.31 -63.42 13.58
CA PRO A 10 25.53 -62.02 13.21
C PRO A 10 24.56 -61.12 13.96
N THR A 11 25.12 -60.09 14.59
CA THR A 11 24.43 -59.01 15.29
C THR A 11 23.52 -58.24 14.33
N ASP A 12 22.23 -58.16 14.64
CA ASP A 12 21.32 -57.15 14.09
C ASP A 12 21.82 -55.75 14.48
N SER A 13 22.18 -54.94 13.49
CA SER A 13 22.47 -53.51 13.67
C SER A 13 22.01 -52.74 12.43
N ALA A 14 20.69 -52.53 12.35
CA ALA A 14 20.10 -51.59 11.40
C ALA A 14 18.78 -51.03 11.93
N ALA A 15 18.83 -50.30 13.05
CA ALA A 15 17.67 -49.55 13.54
C ALA A 15 18.08 -48.26 14.28
N THR A 16 19.04 -47.50 13.74
CA THR A 16 19.45 -46.20 14.34
C THR A 16 19.54 -45.08 13.29
N GLY A 17 18.74 -45.14 12.22
CA GLY A 17 18.71 -44.11 11.17
C GLY A 17 17.49 -43.20 11.18
N GLY A 18 16.37 -43.63 11.76
CA GLY A 18 15.08 -42.90 11.65
C GLY A 18 14.83 -41.83 12.72
N ALA A 19 15.36 -42.02 13.92
CA ALA A 19 15.10 -41.12 15.06
C ALA A 19 15.90 -39.80 14.96
N GLU A 20 17.15 -39.86 14.48
CA GLU A 20 18.01 -38.68 14.36
C GLU A 20 17.53 -37.72 13.27
N ALA A 21 17.06 -38.26 12.13
CA ALA A 21 16.52 -37.45 11.03
C ALA A 21 15.24 -36.68 11.44
N SER A 22 14.37 -37.30 12.25
CA SER A 22 13.14 -36.68 12.76
C SER A 22 13.42 -35.59 13.79
N SER A 23 14.39 -35.82 14.68
CA SER A 23 14.84 -34.82 15.66
C SER A 23 15.46 -33.62 14.95
N LEU A 24 16.37 -33.86 14.00
CA LEU A 24 17.04 -32.81 13.24
C LEU A 24 16.04 -31.98 12.42
N ALA A 25 15.09 -32.64 11.74
CA ALA A 25 14.03 -31.96 11.00
C ALA A 25 13.13 -31.09 11.90
N ARG A 26 12.84 -31.55 13.13
CA ARG A 26 12.07 -30.78 14.11
C ARG A 26 12.84 -29.53 14.55
N HIS A 27 14.15 -29.63 14.80
CA HIS A 27 14.98 -28.47 15.15
C HIS A 27 15.06 -27.46 14.00
N PHE A 28 15.22 -27.93 12.76
CA PHE A 28 15.17 -27.06 11.58
C PHE A 28 13.80 -26.37 11.43
N HIS A 29 12.71 -27.10 11.63
CA HIS A 29 11.37 -26.54 11.53
C HIS A 29 11.14 -25.44 12.59
N VAL A 30 11.54 -25.70 13.84
CA VAL A 30 11.46 -24.69 14.92
C VAL A 30 12.33 -23.48 14.63
N ALA A 31 13.55 -23.67 14.11
CA ALA A 31 14.43 -22.59 13.72
C ALA A 31 13.84 -21.73 12.60
N VAL A 32 13.24 -22.35 11.57
CA VAL A 32 12.58 -21.65 10.46
C VAL A 32 11.34 -20.91 10.93
N VAL A 33 10.50 -21.53 11.77
CA VAL A 33 9.31 -20.87 12.35
C VAL A 33 9.73 -19.69 13.22
N GLY A 34 10.76 -19.86 14.06
CA GLY A 34 11.33 -18.77 14.86
C GLY A 34 11.82 -17.62 14.00
N LEU A 35 12.55 -17.92 12.91
CA LEU A 35 13.02 -16.92 11.97
C LEU A 35 11.86 -16.19 11.27
N LEU A 36 10.81 -16.90 10.85
CA LEU A 36 9.63 -16.31 10.24
C LEU A 36 8.86 -15.41 11.22
N LEU A 37 8.76 -15.81 12.49
CA LEU A 37 8.13 -15.00 13.53
C LEU A 37 8.94 -13.73 13.80
N VAL A 38 10.26 -13.82 13.89
CA VAL A 38 11.15 -12.66 14.07
C VAL A 38 11.10 -11.75 12.85
N ALA A 39 11.15 -12.29 11.63
CA ALA A 39 11.05 -11.52 10.40
C ALA A 39 9.67 -10.87 10.25
N GLY A 40 8.60 -11.58 10.60
CA GLY A 40 7.24 -11.04 10.62
C GLY A 40 7.06 -9.94 11.65
N LEU A 41 7.62 -10.10 12.87
CA LEU A 41 7.59 -9.08 13.91
C LEU A 41 8.45 -7.87 13.56
N ALA A 42 9.65 -8.10 13.02
CA ALA A 42 10.52 -7.05 12.51
C ALA A 42 9.84 -6.30 11.37
N TYR A 43 9.19 -7.00 10.44
CA TYR A 43 8.38 -6.40 9.39
C TYR A 43 7.22 -5.57 9.96
N TRP A 44 6.54 -6.06 11.00
CA TRP A 44 5.46 -5.35 11.68
C TRP A 44 5.92 -4.08 12.39
N ILE A 45 7.12 -4.10 13.00
CA ILE A 45 7.73 -2.94 13.67
C ILE A 45 8.33 -1.94 12.67
N LEU A 46 8.95 -2.43 11.59
CA LEU A 46 9.51 -1.58 10.53
C LEU A 46 8.46 -1.08 9.54
N GLN A 47 7.23 -1.58 9.60
CA GLN A 47 6.15 -1.06 8.78
C GLN A 47 6.02 0.43 9.11
N PRO A 48 6.24 1.34 8.14
CA PRO A 48 6.06 2.76 8.39
C PRO A 48 4.64 2.93 8.95
N PRO A 49 4.45 3.76 9.99
CA PRO A 49 3.15 3.94 10.61
C PRO A 49 2.20 4.44 9.54
N SER A 50 1.47 3.51 8.92
CA SER A 50 0.32 3.81 8.11
C SER A 50 -0.64 4.42 9.11
N ILE A 51 -0.70 5.75 9.12
CA ILE A 51 -1.56 6.52 10.01
C ILE A 51 -2.94 5.92 9.82
N ASN A 52 -3.37 5.17 10.82
CA ASN A 52 -4.62 4.45 10.81
C ASN A 52 -5.69 5.53 10.86
N PRO A 53 -6.46 5.78 9.79
CA PRO A 53 -7.36 6.93 9.74
C PRO A 53 -8.47 6.86 10.79
N MET A 54 -8.68 5.70 11.43
CA MET A 54 -9.59 5.56 12.57
C MET A 54 -9.00 5.95 13.93
N ALA A 55 -7.67 6.09 14.06
CA ALA A 55 -7.03 6.47 15.33
C ALA A 55 -6.96 8.00 15.53
N ASP A 56 -7.01 8.77 14.43
CA ASP A 56 -6.99 10.23 14.45
C ASP A 56 -8.25 10.78 13.76
N SER A 57 -9.19 11.29 14.56
CA SER A 57 -10.46 11.87 14.07
C SER A 57 -10.25 13.01 13.09
N ARG A 58 -9.18 13.79 13.26
CA ARG A 58 -8.80 14.87 12.34
C ARG A 58 -8.30 14.35 11.01
N ALA A 59 -7.56 13.24 11.00
CA ALA A 59 -7.13 12.60 9.75
C ALA A 59 -8.33 12.07 8.95
N ALA A 60 -9.34 11.50 9.62
CA ALA A 60 -10.58 11.10 8.98
C ALA A 60 -11.35 12.29 8.40
N GLU A 61 -11.42 13.42 9.12
CA GLU A 61 -12.02 14.65 8.63
C GLU A 61 -11.28 15.20 7.40
N ALA A 62 -9.95 15.22 7.42
CA ALA A 62 -9.15 15.65 6.27
C ALA A 62 -9.40 14.78 5.04
N MET A 63 -9.48 13.46 5.23
CA MET A 63 -9.81 12.53 4.15
C MET A 63 -11.23 12.78 3.60
N ALA A 64 -12.20 12.99 4.49
CA ALA A 64 -13.58 13.26 4.10
C ALA A 64 -13.69 14.57 3.32
N LEU A 65 -12.97 15.62 3.72
CA LEU A 65 -12.92 16.89 3.00
C LEU A 65 -12.43 16.69 1.57
N VAL A 66 -11.33 15.97 1.36
CA VAL A 66 -10.82 15.68 0.01
C VAL A 66 -11.81 14.83 -0.77
N GLN A 67 -12.32 13.75 -0.19
CA GLN A 67 -13.23 12.86 -0.90
C GLN A 67 -14.54 13.53 -1.32
N THR A 68 -15.01 14.54 -0.58
CA THR A 68 -16.24 15.30 -0.85
C THR A 68 -16.01 16.60 -1.60
N HIS A 69 -14.75 17.01 -1.81
CA HIS A 69 -14.41 18.23 -2.54
C HIS A 69 -14.90 18.17 -3.99
N ARG A 70 -15.31 19.32 -4.55
CA ARG A 70 -15.85 19.39 -5.92
C ARG A 70 -14.79 19.05 -6.96
N ALA A 71 -15.17 18.26 -7.95
CA ALA A 71 -14.34 17.91 -9.08
C ALA A 71 -14.86 18.53 -10.38
N HIS A 72 -14.03 18.59 -11.43
CA HIS A 72 -14.42 19.13 -12.73
C HIS A 72 -15.51 18.31 -13.43
N HIS A 73 -15.37 16.99 -13.42
CA HIS A 73 -16.21 16.08 -14.21
C HIS A 73 -17.12 15.20 -13.35
N ALA A 74 -17.15 15.43 -12.04
CA ALA A 74 -17.98 14.69 -11.11
C ALA A 74 -18.36 15.56 -9.89
N PRO A 75 -19.42 15.21 -9.16
CA PRO A 75 -19.83 15.95 -7.97
C PRO A 75 -18.76 15.99 -6.87
N THR A 76 -17.92 14.95 -6.80
CA THR A 76 -16.88 14.80 -5.77
C THR A 76 -15.60 14.22 -6.35
N LEU A 77 -14.43 14.52 -5.76
CA LEU A 77 -13.14 13.95 -6.16
C LEU A 77 -13.14 12.42 -6.09
N ARG A 78 -13.79 11.84 -5.05
CA ARG A 78 -13.95 10.38 -4.94
C ARG A 78 -14.67 9.80 -6.15
N GLN A 79 -15.73 10.48 -6.61
CA GLN A 79 -16.46 10.04 -7.79
C GLN A 79 -15.62 10.23 -9.07
N ALA A 80 -14.92 11.35 -9.21
CA ALA A 80 -14.07 11.61 -10.38
C ALA A 80 -12.97 10.55 -10.57
N ILE A 81 -12.31 10.14 -9.47
CA ILE A 81 -11.34 9.04 -9.48
C ILE A 81 -12.01 7.73 -9.88
N THR A 82 -13.18 7.44 -9.31
CA THR A 82 -13.93 6.22 -9.61
C THR A 82 -14.30 6.14 -11.09
N ASP A 83 -14.84 7.24 -11.63
CA ASP A 83 -15.25 7.34 -13.04
C ASP A 83 -14.05 7.21 -13.97
N ARG A 84 -12.91 7.81 -13.62
CA ARG A 84 -11.64 7.65 -14.36
C ARG A 84 -11.17 6.20 -14.40
N VAL A 85 -11.14 5.53 -13.25
CA VAL A 85 -10.76 4.11 -13.16
C VAL A 85 -11.71 3.24 -13.98
N GLN A 86 -13.03 3.50 -13.91
CA GLN A 86 -14.00 2.80 -14.73
C GLN A 86 -13.82 3.07 -16.23
N ALA A 87 -13.50 4.31 -16.63
CA ALA A 87 -13.25 4.66 -18.02
C ALA A 87 -12.01 3.94 -18.57
N LEU A 88 -10.94 3.81 -17.78
CA LEU A 88 -9.74 3.04 -18.13
C LEU A 88 -10.06 1.54 -18.23
N ALA A 89 -10.79 1.00 -17.27
CA ALA A 89 -11.21 -0.41 -17.29
C ALA A 89 -12.07 -0.73 -18.53
N LYS A 90 -13.02 0.14 -18.89
CA LYS A 90 -13.86 -0.01 -20.10
C LYS A 90 -13.06 0.01 -21.40
N ARG A 91 -11.91 0.69 -21.43
CA ARG A 91 -10.97 0.70 -22.56
C ARG A 91 -10.11 -0.57 -22.65
N GLY A 92 -10.33 -1.55 -21.77
CA GLY A 92 -9.52 -2.76 -21.69
C GLY A 92 -8.14 -2.55 -21.07
N GLN A 93 -7.89 -1.40 -20.42
CA GLN A 93 -6.64 -1.15 -19.72
C GLN A 93 -6.71 -1.76 -18.32
N GLY A 94 -5.66 -2.49 -17.93
CA GLY A 94 -5.54 -2.98 -16.57
C GLY A 94 -5.38 -1.80 -15.62
N VAL A 95 -6.30 -1.63 -14.67
CA VAL A 95 -6.25 -0.52 -13.71
C VAL A 95 -6.41 -1.06 -12.29
N ARG A 96 -5.66 -0.51 -11.35
CA ARG A 96 -5.77 -0.81 -9.92
C ARG A 96 -5.80 0.49 -9.14
N LEU A 97 -6.87 0.68 -8.40
CA LEU A 97 -7.00 1.77 -7.45
C LEU A 97 -6.35 1.36 -6.13
N GLY A 98 -5.39 2.13 -5.65
CA GLY A 98 -4.79 1.98 -4.34
C GLY A 98 -5.71 2.49 -3.24
N GLU A 99 -5.26 2.35 -1.99
CA GLU A 99 -5.99 2.84 -0.83
C GLU A 99 -5.78 4.34 -0.64
N TRP A 100 -6.81 5.01 -0.12
CA TRP A 100 -6.68 6.37 0.39
C TRP A 100 -5.81 6.36 1.64
N ARG A 101 -4.83 7.26 1.68
CA ARG A 101 -3.94 7.43 2.82
C ARG A 101 -3.90 8.89 3.25
N VAL A 102 -3.72 9.10 4.55
CA VAL A 102 -3.58 10.43 5.13
C VAL A 102 -2.29 10.48 5.92
N GLU A 103 -1.52 11.54 5.74
CA GLU A 103 -0.29 11.82 6.47
C GLU A 103 -0.39 13.18 7.14
N ARG A 104 -0.01 13.28 8.41
CA ARG A 104 0.04 14.57 9.10
C ARG A 104 1.37 15.25 8.79
N GLN A 105 1.31 16.50 8.32
CA GLN A 105 2.46 17.35 8.03
C GLN A 105 2.38 18.64 8.86
N GLY A 106 2.88 18.56 10.10
CA GLY A 106 2.75 19.65 11.07
C GLY A 106 1.29 19.89 11.44
N ASP A 107 0.76 21.05 11.06
CA ASP A 107 -0.64 21.46 11.27
C ASP A 107 -1.54 21.13 10.06
N LEU A 108 -0.94 20.72 8.94
CA LEU A 108 -1.65 20.36 7.71
C LEU A 108 -1.75 18.84 7.58
N TYR A 109 -2.70 18.40 6.76
CA TYR A 109 -2.90 17.00 6.42
C TYR A 109 -2.66 16.77 4.92
N LEU A 110 -1.95 15.71 4.58
CA LEU A 110 -1.70 15.28 3.20
C LEU A 110 -2.57 14.05 2.93
N VAL A 111 -3.45 14.14 1.95
CA VAL A 111 -4.28 13.01 1.52
C VAL A 111 -3.78 12.53 0.18
N LYS A 112 -3.47 11.25 0.05
CA LYS A 112 -2.98 10.65 -1.19
C LYS A 112 -3.65 9.36 -1.58
N ILE A 113 -3.66 9.11 -2.88
CA ILE A 113 -4.08 7.85 -3.48
C ILE A 113 -3.22 7.55 -4.70
N PHE A 114 -2.89 6.27 -4.88
CA PHE A 114 -2.15 5.78 -6.03
C PHE A 114 -3.10 5.11 -7.00
N VAL A 115 -3.02 5.47 -8.29
CA VAL A 115 -3.72 4.76 -9.36
C VAL A 115 -2.68 4.11 -10.24
N ARG A 116 -2.70 2.77 -10.30
CA ARG A 116 -1.85 2.01 -11.21
C ARG A 116 -2.60 1.74 -12.50
N GLU A 117 -2.07 2.23 -13.60
CA GLU A 117 -2.63 2.11 -14.93
C GLU A 117 -1.68 1.27 -15.79
N ARG A 118 -2.20 0.32 -16.55
CA ARG A 118 -1.43 -0.47 -17.51
C ARG A 118 -1.57 0.19 -18.87
N GLU A 119 -0.50 0.85 -19.30
CA GLU A 119 -0.42 1.45 -20.62
C GLU A 119 0.46 0.59 -21.53
N ALA A 120 -0.14 0.07 -22.61
CA ALA A 120 0.43 -0.90 -23.55
C ALA A 120 1.03 -2.16 -22.88
N ARG A 121 2.29 -2.07 -22.41
CA ARG A 121 3.05 -3.19 -21.81
C ARG A 121 3.60 -2.86 -20.42
N SER A 122 3.48 -1.63 -19.95
CA SER A 122 4.09 -1.16 -18.70
C SER A 122 3.03 -0.72 -17.69
N TRP A 123 3.33 -0.92 -16.42
CA TRP A 123 2.54 -0.37 -15.32
C TRP A 123 3.06 1.01 -14.98
N PHE A 124 2.18 1.99 -15.01
CA PHE A 124 2.43 3.35 -14.59
C PHE A 124 1.68 3.61 -13.30
N GLU A 125 2.35 4.19 -12.32
CA GLU A 125 1.74 4.61 -11.07
C GLU A 125 1.57 6.13 -11.10
N ARG A 126 0.33 6.58 -10.92
CA ARG A 126 -0.01 7.99 -10.82
C ARG A 126 -0.39 8.29 -9.37
N GLU A 127 0.37 9.17 -8.74
CA GLU A 127 0.10 9.65 -7.39
C GLU A 127 -0.76 10.91 -7.45
N TYR A 128 -1.90 10.85 -6.76
CA TYR A 128 -2.77 12.00 -6.53
C TYR A 128 -2.59 12.43 -5.09
N LEU A 129 -2.13 13.67 -4.88
CA LEU A 129 -1.83 14.21 -3.57
C LEU A 129 -2.51 15.56 -3.39
N TRP A 130 -3.24 15.70 -2.29
CA TRP A 130 -3.86 16.93 -1.85
C TRP A 130 -3.37 17.30 -0.47
N ARG A 131 -3.18 18.60 -0.24
CA ARG A 131 -2.92 19.17 1.06
C ARG A 131 -4.20 19.78 1.59
N VAL A 132 -4.49 19.50 2.84
CA VAL A 132 -5.71 19.89 3.53
C VAL A 132 -5.32 20.70 4.75
N ASP A 133 -5.91 21.87 4.86
CA ASP A 133 -5.90 22.67 6.06
C ASP A 133 -7.28 22.51 6.74
N LEU A 134 -7.29 21.94 7.94
CA LEU A 134 -8.54 21.71 8.68
C LEU A 134 -9.08 22.99 9.33
N ASP A 135 -8.22 23.95 9.66
CA ASP A 135 -8.61 25.19 10.32
C ASP A 135 -9.34 26.10 9.33
N THR A 136 -8.88 26.13 8.07
CA THR A 136 -9.52 26.89 6.98
C THR A 136 -10.46 26.06 6.11
N ARG A 137 -10.53 24.74 6.33
CA ARG A 137 -11.22 23.75 5.47
C ARG A 137 -10.85 23.87 3.99
N SER A 138 -9.59 24.21 3.73
CA SER A 138 -9.04 24.36 2.37
C SER A 138 -8.44 23.06 1.88
N VAL A 139 -8.63 22.76 0.60
CA VAL A 139 -8.03 21.62 -0.09
C VAL A 139 -7.25 22.16 -1.28
N VAL A 140 -5.95 21.86 -1.34
CA VAL A 140 -5.06 22.32 -2.40
C VAL A 140 -4.39 21.11 -3.04
N ALA A 141 -4.48 20.99 -4.37
CA ALA A 141 -3.76 19.95 -5.09
C ALA A 141 -2.25 20.21 -5.05
N VAL A 142 -1.48 19.16 -4.74
CA VAL A 142 -0.02 19.19 -4.68
C VAL A 142 0.60 18.59 -5.95
N THR A 143 -0.04 17.57 -6.52
CA THR A 143 0.42 16.94 -7.77
C THR A 143 -0.42 17.38 -8.97
N LEU A 144 0.20 17.46 -10.15
CA LEU A 144 -0.49 17.77 -11.41
C LEU A 144 -1.77 16.95 -11.64
N PRO A 145 -1.77 15.60 -11.54
CA PRO A 145 -2.99 14.81 -11.75
C PRO A 145 -4.07 15.10 -10.69
N ALA A 146 -3.71 15.53 -9.48
CA ALA A 146 -4.66 15.98 -8.47
C ALA A 146 -5.29 17.33 -8.83
N SER A 147 -4.51 18.25 -9.41
CA SER A 147 -4.98 19.55 -9.90
C SER A 147 -5.94 19.40 -11.07
N GLU A 148 -5.67 18.46 -11.99
CA GLU A 148 -6.56 18.16 -13.13
C GLU A 148 -7.96 17.68 -12.70
N LEU A 149 -8.10 17.13 -11.49
CA LEU A 149 -9.38 16.65 -10.97
C LEU A 149 -10.16 17.72 -10.22
N MET A 150 -9.46 18.64 -9.54
CA MET A 150 -10.08 19.70 -8.76
C MET A 150 -10.71 20.74 -9.67
N ALA A 151 -11.98 21.07 -9.43
CA ALA A 151 -12.56 22.23 -10.10
C ALA A 151 -11.77 23.49 -9.74
N ALA A 152 -11.57 24.40 -10.69
CA ALA A 152 -10.98 25.71 -10.42
C ALA A 152 -11.71 26.34 -9.22
N ASP A 153 -10.94 26.67 -8.18
CA ASP A 153 -11.45 27.28 -6.97
C ASP A 153 -12.18 28.58 -7.38
N PRO A 154 -13.44 28.82 -6.96
CA PRO A 154 -14.11 30.08 -7.28
C PRO A 154 -13.35 31.31 -6.75
N GLU A 155 -12.38 31.13 -5.85
CA GLU A 155 -11.54 32.19 -5.26
C GLU A 155 -10.03 31.98 -5.42
N GLY A 156 -9.58 31.18 -6.39
CA GLY A 156 -8.17 31.17 -6.81
C GLY A 156 -7.91 32.30 -7.80
N PRO A 157 -6.82 33.10 -7.68
CA PRO A 157 -6.56 34.22 -8.58
C PRO A 157 -6.53 33.70 -10.01
N SER A 158 -7.56 34.08 -10.76
CA SER A 158 -7.71 33.78 -12.16
C SER A 158 -6.47 34.34 -12.85
N LEU A 159 -5.56 33.48 -13.29
CA LEU A 159 -4.41 33.83 -14.13
C LEU A 159 -4.87 34.20 -15.55
N THR A 160 -5.99 34.89 -15.68
CA THR A 160 -6.56 35.44 -16.91
C THR A 160 -6.81 36.92 -16.71
N ASP A 161 -5.76 37.65 -16.36
CA ASP A 161 -5.72 39.11 -16.52
C ASP A 161 -4.47 39.49 -17.31
N HIS A 162 -4.20 38.77 -18.40
CA HIS A 162 -3.41 39.30 -19.49
C HIS A 162 -4.35 40.15 -20.34
N LYS A 163 -4.55 41.38 -19.89
CA LYS A 163 -5.02 42.47 -20.72
C LYS A 163 -4.08 42.59 -21.92
N THR A 164 -4.46 42.00 -23.05
CA THR A 164 -3.89 42.32 -24.36
C THR A 164 -4.08 43.82 -24.60
N PRO A 165 -3.03 44.64 -24.69
CA PRO A 165 -3.21 45.98 -25.24
C PRO A 165 -3.53 45.82 -26.72
N SER A 166 -4.77 46.16 -27.09
CA SER A 166 -5.12 46.38 -28.51
C SER A 166 -4.36 47.59 -29.04
N PRO A 167 -4.01 47.59 -30.35
CA PRO A 167 -3.15 48.59 -31.00
C PRO A 167 -3.76 49.98 -31.05
#